data_AF-A0A0C9VII7-F1
#
_entry.id   AF-A0A0C9VII7-F1
#
_cell.length_a   1.000
_cell.length_b   1.000
_cell.length_c   1.000
_cell.angle_alpha   90.00
_cell.angle_beta   90.00
_cell.angle_gamma   90.00
#
_symmetry.space_group_name_H-M   'P 1'
#
loop_
_entity.id
_entity.type
_entity.pdbx_description
1 polymer ?
#
loop_
_entity_poly.entity_id
_entity_poly.type
_entity_poly.pdbx_seq_one_letter_code
_entity_poly.pdbx_strand_id
1 'polypeptide(L)'
;MRLFSPLVALTGFLAASVVAQDTQDVPKQKQAYQSDVARLRKIVINRQVLYSHREIFLRELVSNANDALEKLRLTALTDKSLNIGDSPLNITIKPIPDEDGPGGRLIITGSYIAPG
;
A
#
# COMPACT_ATOMS: atom_id res chain seq x y z
N MET A 1 28.58 -54.82 -16.23
CA MET A 1 27.41 -55.71 -16.04
C MET A 1 26.28 -54.87 -15.49
N ARG A 2 25.28 -54.54 -16.32
CA ARG A 2 23.99 -54.01 -15.87
C ARG A 2 23.27 -55.11 -15.11
N LEU A 3 22.54 -54.85 -14.03
CA LEU A 3 21.32 -55.61 -13.73
C LEU A 3 20.49 -54.91 -12.61
N PHE A 4 19.38 -54.30 -13.05
CA PHE A 4 18.06 -54.16 -12.43
C PHE A 4 17.81 -53.29 -11.18
N SER A 5 17.01 -52.24 -11.41
CA SER A 5 15.95 -51.78 -10.50
C SER A 5 14.61 -52.40 -10.95
N PRO A 6 13.65 -52.65 -10.05
CA PRO A 6 12.37 -51.93 -10.16
C PRO A 6 11.68 -51.58 -8.81
N LEU A 7 11.28 -50.31 -8.71
CA LEU A 7 9.98 -49.75 -8.28
C LEU A 7 9.05 -50.58 -7.36
N VAL A 8 8.79 -50.08 -6.14
CA VAL A 8 7.44 -50.01 -5.53
C VAL A 8 7.30 -48.68 -4.79
N ALA A 9 6.31 -47.91 -5.21
CA ALA A 9 5.86 -46.68 -4.58
C ALA A 9 5.01 -46.98 -3.34
N LEU A 10 5.17 -46.19 -2.26
CA LEU A 10 4.04 -45.86 -1.40
C LEU A 10 4.21 -44.46 -0.81
N THR A 11 3.24 -43.65 -1.15
CA THR A 11 2.97 -42.27 -0.79
C THR A 11 2.90 -41.99 0.72
N GLY A 12 3.28 -40.76 1.09
CA GLY A 12 2.58 -40.00 2.13
C GLY A 12 3.38 -39.71 3.40
N PHE A 13 4.01 -38.54 3.47
CA PHE A 13 3.44 -37.47 4.30
C PHE A 13 4.07 -36.13 3.91
N LEU A 14 3.19 -35.20 3.59
CA LEU A 14 3.44 -33.80 3.37
C LEU A 14 3.85 -33.18 4.71
N ALA A 15 5.11 -32.76 4.84
CA ALA A 15 5.48 -31.74 5.81
C ALA A 15 6.33 -30.72 5.06
N ALA A 16 5.64 -29.87 4.31
CA ALA A 16 6.20 -28.59 3.89
C ALA A 16 6.54 -27.84 5.18
N SER A 17 7.80 -27.91 5.60
CA SER A 17 8.38 -26.86 6.43
C SER A 17 8.37 -25.60 5.57
N VAL A 18 7.23 -24.91 5.56
CA VAL A 18 7.15 -23.50 5.22
C VAL A 18 8.13 -22.83 6.17
N VAL A 19 9.31 -22.54 5.67
CA VAL A 19 10.22 -21.57 6.29
C VAL A 19 9.40 -20.29 6.35
N ALA A 20 8.89 -19.98 7.54
CA ALA A 20 8.39 -18.65 7.85
C ALA A 20 9.50 -17.69 7.42
N GLN A 21 9.23 -16.90 6.38
CA GLN A 21 10.10 -15.80 6.01
C GLN A 21 10.17 -14.89 7.23
N ASP A 22 11.28 -15.02 7.96
CA ASP A 22 11.70 -14.07 8.97
C ASP A 22 11.61 -12.69 8.33
N THR A 23 10.70 -11.87 8.84
CA THR A 23 10.50 -10.49 8.40
C THR A 23 11.82 -9.78 8.59
N GLN A 24 12.59 -9.65 7.51
CA GLN A 24 13.83 -8.90 7.48
C GLN A 24 13.58 -7.54 8.14
N ASP A 25 14.26 -7.30 9.27
CA ASP A 25 14.17 -6.08 10.07
C ASP A 25 14.77 -4.93 9.25
N VAL A 26 13.95 -4.31 8.39
CA VAL A 26 14.34 -3.12 7.63
C VAL A 26 14.69 -2.04 8.66
N PRO A 27 15.94 -1.53 8.69
CA PRO A 27 16.35 -0.57 9.71
C PRO A 27 15.47 0.68 9.64
N LYS A 28 14.73 0.95 10.72
CA LYS A 28 13.85 2.13 10.83
C LYS A 28 14.70 3.40 10.86
N GLN A 29 14.93 4.01 9.70
CA GLN A 29 15.66 5.26 9.61
C GLN A 29 14.73 6.45 9.87
N LYS A 30 14.94 7.14 10.99
CA LYS A 30 14.25 8.40 11.31
C LYS A 30 14.97 9.55 10.61
N GLN A 31 14.26 10.27 9.73
CA GLN A 31 14.76 11.52 9.15
C GLN A 31 14.13 12.70 9.87
N ALA A 32 14.97 13.61 10.40
CA ALA A 32 14.49 14.85 11.01
C ALA A 32 14.17 15.87 9.90
N TYR A 33 13.05 16.57 10.03
CA TYR A 33 12.72 17.67 9.13
C TYR A 33 13.71 18.83 9.34
N GLN A 34 14.10 19.48 8.25
CA GLN A 34 14.82 20.76 8.33
C GLN A 34 13.96 21.79 9.08
N SER A 35 14.62 22.68 9.84
CA SER A 35 13.97 23.61 10.79
C SER A 35 12.83 24.43 10.18
N ASP A 36 12.96 24.82 8.91
CA ASP A 36 11.99 25.68 8.23
C ASP A 36 10.74 24.92 7.81
N VAL A 37 10.89 23.67 7.36
CA VAL A 37 9.78 22.76 7.04
C VAL A 37 9.02 22.38 8.31
N ALA A 38 9.74 22.14 9.40
CA ALA A 38 9.15 21.86 10.71
C ALA A 38 8.32 23.07 11.21
N ARG A 39 8.82 24.29 11.03
CA ARG A 39 8.11 25.53 11.40
C ARG A 39 6.87 25.75 10.54
N LEU A 40 6.96 25.56 9.22
CA LEU A 40 5.82 25.67 8.31
C LEU A 40 4.72 24.66 8.66
N ARG A 41 5.10 23.38 8.87
CA ARG A 41 4.18 22.32 9.31
C ARG A 41 3.47 22.69 10.62
N LYS A 42 4.22 23.20 11.60
CA LYS A 42 3.65 23.62 12.90
C LYS A 42 2.64 24.77 12.75
N ILE A 43 2.88 25.71 11.82
CA ILE A 43 1.95 26.82 11.53
C ILE A 43 0.69 26.31 10.83
N VAL A 44 0.81 25.46 9.81
CA VAL A 44 -0.35 24.91 9.07
C VAL A 44 -1.23 24.04 9.99
N ILE A 45 -0.60 23.24 10.86
CA ILE A 45 -1.30 22.38 11.81
C ILE A 45 -1.92 23.19 12.95
N ASN A 46 -1.18 24.10 13.58
CA ASN A 46 -1.64 24.77 14.80
C ASN A 46 -2.50 26.02 14.55
N ARG A 47 -2.52 26.60 13.34
CA ARG A 47 -3.09 27.95 13.15
C ARG A 47 -4.54 28.01 12.67
N GLN A 48 -4.99 27.37 11.57
CA GLN A 48 -6.36 27.68 11.08
C GLN A 48 -6.98 26.74 10.00
N VAL A 49 -6.24 25.83 9.34
CA VAL A 49 -6.77 25.10 8.15
C VAL A 49 -7.32 23.70 8.49
N LEU A 50 -6.60 22.92 9.29
CA LEU A 50 -6.97 21.51 9.57
C LEU A 50 -8.10 21.36 10.61
N TYR A 51 -8.27 22.32 11.52
CA TYR A 51 -9.30 22.27 12.56
C TYR A 51 -10.59 23.00 12.19
N SER A 52 -10.54 24.00 11.28
CA SER A 52 -11.72 24.75 10.82
C SER A 52 -12.35 24.19 9.54
N HIS A 53 -11.59 23.49 8.69
CA HIS A 53 -12.07 22.96 7.40
C HIS A 53 -11.58 21.53 7.14
N ARG A 54 -12.10 20.57 7.91
CA ARG A 54 -11.72 19.15 7.79
C ARG A 54 -12.02 18.58 6.41
N GLU A 55 -13.01 19.13 5.70
CA GLU A 55 -13.35 18.78 4.33
C GLU A 55 -12.24 19.10 3.32
N ILE A 56 -11.45 20.16 3.54
CA ILE A 56 -10.35 20.55 2.64
C ILE A 56 -9.25 19.48 2.69
N PHE A 57 -8.89 19.01 3.89
CA PHE A 57 -7.89 17.96 4.04
C PHE A 57 -8.28 16.68 3.28
N LEU A 58 -9.54 16.24 3.41
CA LEU A 58 -10.03 15.08 2.67
C LEU A 58 -9.99 15.29 1.16
N ARG A 59 -10.36 16.48 0.68
CA ARG A 59 -10.27 16.84 -0.73
C ARG A 59 -8.84 16.74 -1.25
N GLU A 60 -7.86 17.28 -0.51
CA GLU A 60 -6.45 17.22 -0.92
C GLU A 60 -5.94 15.77 -0.95
N LEU A 61 -6.32 14.92 0.01
CA LEU A 61 -5.93 13.51 -0.01
C LEU A 61 -6.55 12.74 -1.17
N VAL A 62 -7.83 12.97 -1.47
CA VAL A 62 -8.50 12.34 -2.63
C VAL A 62 -7.89 12.84 -3.94
N SER A 63 -7.59 14.13 -4.06
CA SER A 63 -6.90 14.69 -5.23
C SER A 63 -5.52 14.04 -5.41
N ASN A 64 -4.75 13.91 -4.33
CA ASN A 64 -3.44 13.25 -4.38
C ASN A 64 -3.53 11.77 -4.82
N ALA A 65 -4.55 11.04 -4.34
CA ALA A 65 -4.80 9.66 -4.76
C ALA A 65 -5.17 9.59 -6.25
N ASN A 66 -6.00 10.52 -6.74
CA ASN A 66 -6.35 10.62 -8.15
C ASN A 66 -5.13 10.93 -9.02
N ASP A 67 -4.30 11.89 -8.62
CA ASP A 67 -3.08 12.24 -9.35
C ASP A 67 -2.09 11.08 -9.42
N ALA A 68 -2.01 10.26 -8.37
CA ALA A 68 -1.19 9.04 -8.37
C ALA A 68 -1.72 7.99 -9.36
N LEU A 69 -3.04 7.79 -9.40
CA LEU A 69 -3.69 6.88 -10.35
C LEU A 69 -3.54 7.35 -11.80
N GLU A 70 -3.63 8.66 -12.05
CA GLU A 70 -3.44 9.21 -13.39
C GLU A 70 -1.98 9.10 -13.84
N LYS A 71 -1.01 9.38 -12.95
CA LYS A 71 0.41 9.13 -13.26
C LYS A 71 0.67 7.68 -13.61
N LEU A 72 0.04 6.75 -12.89
CA LEU A 72 0.12 5.32 -13.17
C LEU A 72 -0.47 5.00 -14.56
N ARG A 73 -1.63 5.54 -14.90
CA ARG A 73 -2.26 5.40 -16.22
C ARG A 73 -1.36 5.91 -17.35
N LEU A 74 -0.79 7.10 -17.20
CA LEU A 74 0.13 7.68 -18.18
C LEU A 74 1.42 6.87 -18.33
N THR A 75 1.97 6.38 -17.21
CA THR A 75 3.20 5.56 -17.22
C THR A 75 2.97 4.22 -17.91
N ALA A 76 1.79 3.61 -17.75
CA ALA A 76 1.39 2.37 -18.41
C ALA A 76 1.33 2.48 -19.94
N LEU A 77 1.16 3.69 -20.49
CA LEU A 77 1.21 3.89 -21.95
C LEU A 77 2.63 3.71 -22.52
N THR A 78 3.65 3.97 -21.70
CA THR A 78 5.06 3.88 -22.11
C THR A 78 5.73 2.59 -21.64
N ASP A 79 5.34 2.08 -20.47
CA ASP A 79 5.90 0.86 -19.89
C ASP A 79 4.98 -0.33 -20.13
N LYS A 80 5.39 -1.20 -21.06
CA LYS A 80 4.64 -2.41 -21.44
C LYS A 80 4.55 -3.46 -20.32
N SER A 81 5.34 -3.35 -19.26
CA SER A 81 5.25 -4.24 -18.10
C SER A 81 4.04 -3.91 -17.21
N LEU A 82 3.57 -2.66 -17.27
CA LEU A 82 2.38 -2.19 -16.56
C LEU A 82 1.15 -2.37 -17.45
N ASN A 83 0.62 -3.58 -17.49
CA ASN A 83 -0.64 -3.83 -18.19
C ASN A 83 -1.80 -3.35 -17.33
N ILE A 84 -2.24 -2.12 -17.54
CA ILE A 84 -3.39 -1.54 -16.84
C ILE A 84 -4.60 -1.48 -17.78
N GLY A 85 -4.37 -1.42 -19.09
CA GLY A 85 -5.41 -1.38 -20.12
C GLY A 85 -6.48 -0.32 -19.82
N ASP A 86 -7.75 -0.69 -20.03
CA ASP A 86 -8.92 0.11 -19.66
C ASP A 86 -9.46 -0.23 -18.26
N SER A 87 -8.61 -0.78 -17.39
CA SER A 87 -9.06 -1.23 -16.08
C SER A 87 -9.58 -0.07 -15.24
N PRO A 88 -10.68 -0.29 -14.49
CA PRO A 88 -11.26 0.76 -13.66
C PRO A 88 -10.30 1.13 -12.52
N LEU A 89 -9.93 2.41 -12.48
CA LEU A 89 -9.18 2.99 -11.37
C LEU A 89 -10.18 3.41 -10.29
N ASN A 90 -9.95 2.98 -9.06
CA ASN A 90 -10.87 3.20 -7.96
C ASN A 90 -10.15 3.82 -6.75
N ILE A 91 -10.78 4.81 -6.14
CA ILE A 91 -10.39 5.34 -4.83
C ILE A 91 -11.40 4.84 -3.79
N THR A 92 -10.91 4.08 -2.82
CA THR A 92 -11.73 3.54 -1.73
C THR A 92 -11.43 4.29 -0.44
N ILE A 93 -12.48 4.71 0.27
CA ILE A 93 -12.38 5.39 1.57
C ILE A 93 -13.02 4.49 2.62
N LYS A 94 -12.26 4.11 3.65
CA LYS A 94 -12.71 3.24 4.75
C LYS A 94 -12.49 3.89 6.11
N PRO A 95 -13.57 4.20 6.86
CA PRO A 95 -13.45 4.54 8.26
C PRO A 95 -13.30 3.28 9.12
N ILE A 96 -12.37 3.30 10.06
CA ILE A 96 -12.17 2.27 11.08
C ILE A 96 -12.29 2.98 12.43
N PRO A 97 -13.43 2.89 13.12
CA PRO A 97 -13.57 3.44 14.46
C PRO A 97 -12.68 2.65 15.44
N ASP A 98 -12.21 3.33 16.48
CA ASP A 98 -11.51 2.65 17.59
C ASP A 98 -12.55 2.01 18.53
N GLU A 99 -12.22 0.86 19.14
CA GLU A 99 -13.16 0.14 20.00
C GLU A 99 -13.46 0.89 21.31
N ASP A 100 -12.49 1.66 21.81
CA ASP A 100 -12.50 2.22 23.18
C ASP A 100 -12.78 3.73 23.26
N GLY A 101 -13.17 4.40 22.17
CA GLY A 101 -13.40 5.85 22.23
C GLY A 101 -13.88 6.53 20.94
N PRO A 102 -14.06 7.86 20.97
CA PRO A 102 -14.54 8.64 19.82
C PRO A 102 -13.48 8.81 18.71
N GLY A 103 -12.35 8.10 18.81
CA GLY A 103 -11.26 8.09 17.86
C GLY A 103 -11.50 7.13 16.70
N GLY A 104 -10.61 7.19 15.71
CA GLY A 104 -10.64 6.27 14.60
C GLY A 104 -9.60 6.60 13.54
N ARG A 105 -9.44 5.67 12.60
CA ARG A 105 -8.57 5.79 11.44
C ARG A 105 -9.40 5.94 10.18
N LEU A 106 -8.99 6.83 9.29
CA LEU A 106 -9.53 6.91 7.95
C LEU A 106 -8.46 6.43 6.97
N ILE A 107 -8.79 5.39 6.20
CA ILE A 107 -7.89 4.83 5.18
C ILE A 107 -8.42 5.24 3.80
N ILE A 108 -7.56 5.88 3.00
CA ILE A 108 -7.83 6.21 1.60
C ILE A 108 -6.88 5.40 0.75
N THR A 109 -7.43 4.61 -0.18
CA THR A 109 -6.66 3.67 -1.01
C THR A 109 -7.00 3.89 -2.47
N GLY A 110 -6.00 4.24 -3.29
CA GLY A 110 -6.09 4.15 -4.75
C GLY A 110 -5.72 2.74 -5.21
N SER A 111 -6.54 2.14 -6.06
CA SER A 111 -6.34 0.77 -6.55
C SER A 111 -6.73 0.65 -8.02
N TYR A 112 -6.12 -0.29 -8.72
CA TYR A 112 -6.52 -0.73 -10.05
C TYR A 112 -6.58 -2.26 -10.06
N ILE A 113 -7.40 -2.81 -10.95
CA ILE A 113 -7.45 -4.25 -11.21
C ILE A 113 -6.57 -4.47 -12.43
N ALA A 114 -5.51 -5.28 -12.34
CA ALA A 114 -4.75 -5.63 -13.53
C ALA A 114 -5.62 -6.56 -14.41
N PRO A 115 -5.69 -6.35 -15.73
CA PRO A 115 -6.22 -7.36 -16.64
C PRO A 115 -5.33 -8.60 -16.57
N GLY A 116 -5.96 -9.77 -16.42
CA GLY A 116 -5.29 -11.06 -16.34
C GLY A 116 -4.63 -11.50 -17.64
#